data_AF-A0A7J8E0S9-F1
#
_entry.id   AF-A0A7J8E0S9-F1
#
_cell.length_a   1.000
_cell.length_b   1.000
_cell.length_c   1.000
_cell.angle_alpha   90.00
_cell.angle_beta   90.00
_cell.angle_gamma   90.00
#
_symmetry.space_group_name_H-M   'P 1'
#
loop_
_entity.id
_entity.type
_entity.pdbx_description
1 polymer ?
#
loop_
_entity_poly.entity_id
_entity_poly.type
_entity_poly.pdbx_seq_one_letter_code
_entity_poly.pdbx_strand_id
1 'polypeptide(L)' 'MVSRVPYFVLPVKEWERYPIPTDLPPLSPKNKWHLFRVSPENLKTYQTFPSGKRVSSQERQRRDSHFEFRA' A
#
# COMPACT_ATOMS: atom_id res chain seq x y z
N MET A 1 4.78 -57.53 -11.06
CA MET A 1 3.75 -56.51 -11.34
C MET A 1 4.14 -55.25 -10.56
N VAL A 2 4.40 -54.13 -11.23
CA VAL A 2 4.83 -52.87 -10.58
C VAL A 2 3.61 -52.00 -10.37
N SER A 3 3.33 -51.60 -9.13
CA SER A 3 2.24 -50.70 -8.80
C SER A 3 2.51 -49.31 -9.39
N ARG A 4 1.75 -48.92 -10.41
CA ARG A 4 1.74 -47.55 -10.96
C ARG A 4 0.99 -46.65 -9.98
N VAL A 5 1.70 -46.08 -9.02
CA VAL A 5 1.17 -44.98 -8.20
C VAL A 5 1.40 -43.67 -8.97
N PRO A 6 0.37 -42.83 -9.18
CA PRO A 6 0.56 -41.56 -9.84
C PRO A 6 1.40 -40.64 -8.94
N TYR A 7 2.61 -40.33 -9.39
CA TYR A 7 3.58 -39.52 -8.66
C TYR A 7 3.16 -38.05 -8.46
N PHE A 8 2.05 -37.62 -9.08
CA PHE A 8 1.53 -36.26 -8.98
C PHE A 8 0.01 -36.30 -8.90
N VAL A 9 -0.51 -36.13 -7.69
CA VAL A 9 -1.92 -35.80 -7.46
C VAL A 9 -1.99 -34.29 -7.38
N LEU A 10 -2.69 -33.65 -8.32
CA LEU A 10 -2.95 -32.21 -8.27
C LEU A 10 -3.72 -31.90 -6.98
N PRO A 11 -3.29 -30.90 -6.18
CA PRO A 11 -4.03 -30.48 -5.00
C PRO A 11 -5.47 -30.15 -5.36
N VAL A 12 -6.41 -30.56 -4.51
CA VAL A 12 -7.82 -30.20 -4.66
C VAL A 12 -7.93 -28.67 -4.73
N LYS A 13 -8.75 -28.16 -5.67
CA LYS A 13 -8.97 -26.71 -5.85
C LYS A 13 -9.19 -26.06 -4.48
N GLU A 14 -8.34 -25.11 -4.13
CA GLU A 14 -8.46 -24.36 -2.88
C GLU A 14 -9.85 -23.70 -2.83
N TRP A 15 -10.46 -23.76 -1.65
CA TRP A 15 -11.79 -23.20 -1.45
C TRP A 15 -11.69 -21.68 -1.61
N GLU A 16 -12.67 -21.08 -2.26
CA GLU A 16 -12.78 -19.63 -2.56
C GLU A 16 -12.81 -18.71 -1.33
N ARG A 17 -12.60 -19.26 -0.14
CA ARG A 17 -12.76 -18.59 1.16
C ARG A 17 -11.52 -17.85 1.62
N TYR A 18 -10.37 -18.08 0.99
CA TYR A 18 -9.17 -17.33 1.34
C TYR A 18 -9.14 -16.02 0.55
N PRO A 19 -9.08 -14.88 1.24
CA PRO A 19 -8.85 -13.62 0.56
C PRO A 19 -7.55 -13.74 -0.22
N ILE A 20 -7.59 -13.31 -1.48
CA ILE A 20 -6.40 -13.26 -2.33
C ILE A 20 -5.38 -12.37 -1.59
N PRO A 21 -4.06 -12.63 -1.64
CA PRO A 21 -3.07 -11.82 -0.92
C PRO A 21 -3.13 -10.31 -1.23
N THR A 22 -3.80 -9.92 -2.31
CA THR A 22 -4.08 -8.53 -2.70
C THR A 22 -5.35 -7.93 -2.10
N ASP A 23 -6.18 -8.73 -1.43
CA ASP A 23 -7.38 -8.32 -0.72
C ASP A 23 -6.98 -7.74 0.65
N LEU A 24 -6.48 -6.50 0.59
CA LEU A 24 -6.07 -5.77 1.77
C LEU A 24 -7.30 -5.19 2.48
N PRO A 25 -7.34 -5.23 3.83
CA PRO A 25 -8.42 -4.60 4.57
C PRO A 25 -8.45 -3.08 4.29
N PRO A 26 -9.62 -2.44 4.41
CA PRO A 26 -9.75 -1.01 4.16
C PRO A 26 -8.80 -0.23 5.07
N LEU A 27 -7.96 0.61 4.45
CA LEU A 27 -6.98 1.40 5.18
C LEU A 27 -7.66 2.50 5.99
N SER A 28 -7.27 2.64 7.26
CA SER A 28 -7.67 3.78 8.08
C SER A 28 -7.12 5.09 7.48
N PRO A 29 -7.79 6.24 7.68
CA PRO A 29 -7.30 7.54 7.19
C PRO A 29 -5.85 7.83 7.61
N LYS A 30 -5.49 7.46 8.85
CA LYS A 30 -4.12 7.56 9.39
C LYS A 30 -3.12 6.72 8.58
N ASN A 31 -3.47 5.48 8.23
CA ASN A 31 -2.61 4.60 7.45
C ASN A 31 -2.49 5.07 5.99
N LYS A 32 -3.59 5.55 5.39
CA LYS A 32 -3.57 6.17 4.06
C LYS A 32 -2.63 7.36 4.00
N TRP A 33 -2.71 8.25 4.99
CA TRP A 33 -1.81 9.40 5.09
C TRP A 33 -0.34 8.98 5.25
N HIS A 34 -0.07 8.00 6.11
CA HIS A 34 1.29 7.48 6.28
C HIS A 34 1.85 6.92 4.97
N LEU A 35 1.10 6.05 4.29
CA LEU A 35 1.47 5.45 3.00
C LEU A 35 1.68 6.50 1.91
N PHE A 36 0.82 7.51 1.85
CA PHE A 36 0.96 8.61 0.90
C PHE A 36 2.28 9.36 1.12
N ARG A 37 2.66 9.65 2.36
CA ARG A 37 3.92 10.36 2.65
C ARG A 37 5.17 9.57 2.33
N VAL A 38 5.15 8.26 2.57
CA VAL A 38 6.32 7.38 2.36
C VAL A 38 6.44 6.90 0.91
N SER A 39 5.48 7.24 0.05
CA SER A 39 5.51 6.78 -1.33
C SER A 39 6.71 7.36 -2.10
N PRO A 40 7.30 6.61 -3.05
CA PRO A 40 8.42 7.06 -3.90
C PRO A 40 8.16 8.40 -4.60
N GLU A 41 6.91 8.66 -4.96
CA GLU A 41 6.46 9.89 -5.60
C GLU A 41 6.53 11.12 -4.67
N ASN A 42 6.63 10.88 -3.36
CA ASN A 42 6.61 11.88 -2.29
C ASN A 42 7.89 11.88 -1.43
N LEU A 43 8.84 10.98 -1.70
CA LEU A 43 10.05 10.72 -0.91
C LEU A 43 11.07 11.88 -0.84
N LYS A 44 10.85 13.01 -1.54
CA LYS A 44 11.80 14.14 -1.62
C LYS A 44 11.34 15.45 -0.96
N THR A 45 10.16 15.50 -0.37
CA THR A 45 9.56 16.80 0.06
C THR A 45 9.38 16.95 1.57
N TYR A 46 9.57 15.88 2.36
CA TYR A 46 9.33 15.90 3.81
C TYR A 46 10.55 16.12 4.70
N GLN A 47 11.77 16.24 4.15
CA GLN A 47 12.89 16.69 4.98
C GLN A 47 12.66 18.17 5.35
N THR A 48 12.43 18.40 6.64
CA THR A 48 11.72 19.55 7.18
C THR A 48 12.70 20.69 7.58
N PHE A 49 12.85 21.68 6.68
CA PHE A 49 13.26 23.11 6.83
C PHE A 49 14.67 23.52 7.36
N PRO A 50 15.18 24.75 7.06
CA PRO A 50 14.60 25.87 6.30
C PRO A 50 15.41 26.18 5.04
N SER A 51 14.76 26.22 3.88
CA SER A 51 15.24 27.06 2.78
C SER A 51 14.13 28.06 2.55
N GLY A 52 14.42 29.36 2.53
CA GLY A 52 13.46 30.43 2.22
C GLY A 52 12.82 30.35 0.82
N LYS A 53 12.87 29.16 0.21
CA LYS A 53 12.27 28.81 -1.07
C LYS A 53 10.81 28.49 -0.86
N ARG A 54 9.98 29.13 -1.68
CA ARG A 54 8.54 28.91 -1.71
C ARG A 54 8.27 27.47 -2.12
N VAL A 55 7.46 26.80 -1.32
CA VAL A 55 6.90 25.48 -1.63
C VAL A 55 5.96 25.64 -2.81
N SER A 56 6.00 24.71 -3.77
CA SER A 56 5.08 24.72 -4.90
C SER A 56 3.62 24.53 -4.44
N SER A 57 2.65 24.98 -5.24
CA SER A 57 1.23 24.77 -4.96
C SER A 57 0.89 23.28 -4.80
N GLN A 58 1.51 22.43 -5.61
CA GLN A 58 1.34 20.97 -5.56
C GLN A 58 1.84 20.37 -4.24
N GLU A 59 3.01 20.77 -3.77
CA GLU A 59 3.55 20.32 -2.47
C GLU A 59 2.71 20.84 -1.30
N ARG A 60 2.20 22.07 -1.37
CA ARG A 60 1.28 22.62 -0.37
C ARG A 60 -0.01 21.78 -0.32
N GLN A 61 -0.63 21.51 -1.46
CA GLN A 61 -1.85 20.68 -1.53
C GLN A 61 -1.63 19.27 -0.95
N ARG A 62 -0.45 18.66 -1.20
CA ARG A 62 -0.08 17.36 -0.63
C ARG A 62 0.15 17.40 0.88
N ARG A 63 0.53 18.55 1.45
CA ARG A 63 0.63 18.75 2.90
C ARG A 63 -0.75 18.95 3.52
N ASP A 64 -1.58 19.75 2.86
CA ASP A 64 -2.92 20.10 3.34
C ASP A 64 -3.86 18.89 3.32
N SER A 65 -3.61 17.90 2.44
CA SER A 65 -4.36 16.63 2.47
C SER A 65 -4.22 15.86 3.79
N HIS A 66 -3.21 16.14 4.62
CA HIS A 66 -3.16 15.67 6.01
C HIS A 66 -4.46 15.96 6.76
N PHE A 67 -5.04 17.15 6.59
CA PHE A 67 -6.23 17.58 7.31
C PHE A 67 -7.49 16.85 6.82
N GLU A 68 -7.54 16.53 5.52
CA GLU A 68 -8.60 15.71 4.91
C GLU A 68 -8.61 14.28 5.45
N PHE A 69 -7.45 13.73 5.86
CA PHE A 69 -7.36 12.40 6.47
C PHE A 69 -7.55 12.39 8.00
N ARG A 70 -7.83 13.54 8.63
CA ARG A 70 -8.04 13.67 10.09
C ARG A 70 -9.51 13.84 10.48
N ALA A 71 -10.32 14.44 9.61
CA ALA A 71 -11.77 14.63 9.79
C ALA A 71 -12.53 13.32 9.63
#